data_AF-A0A818MDG5-F1
#
_entry.id   AF-A0A818MDG5-F1
#
_cell.length_a   1.000
_cell.length_b   1.000
_cell.length_c   1.000
_cell.angle_alpha   90.00
_cell.angle_beta   90.00
_cell.angle_gamma   90.00
#
_symmetry.space_group_name_H-M   'P 1'
#
loop_
_entity.id
_entity.type
_entity.pdbx_description
1 polymer ?
#
loop_
_entity_poly.entity_id
_entity_poly.type
_entity_poly.pdbx_seq_one_letter_code
_entity_poly.pdbx_strand_id
1 'polypeptide(L)'
;MASNSSSSSSSRHVPRLNIVMQFVGTRGDIQPLIAYGQMLQNFGHRVRFATHNEHRALVTNNDLKFFPLGGDSQKLMKYMVTCGGIYPTIGAVLNGAIGENNEAISEILKSTWASCIDPDEVTNDGFFADAIIANPPSFGHIHCAEKLRIPLHIVFTMPWSETINFSHPLARSAYRVEESPRRRAESYQSVERFMWTGSHRIVNDFRKNILGLLPLSSEQALRMMNDVPHTYCWSPSLVPKPNDWGPNIDVCGFFFLYDKTDYPVPRSLMDFLDSGDPPLYIGFGSISGHDERKLFRTIIRALNITGKRAVVSDKLIAPDTEVPENIHPCGNCPHDWLFQYVSGVCHHGGAGTTATGLRAGLPTIIVPFFGDQYFWSDIVEKAGAGPPALSARSLHTRHLVDAINFISDANVKARAQEISRKMRDEHGCEAAMRSFHQQLPLDAMQSDLEETYPACYRIPKYGLKVSWPVAQILLGVESVFLDDLLPCATCEWNPAKSFNLSIPPLYRTPDRVLPYTEDQRKKIIAAFSDVINKVPQK
;
A
#
# COMPACT_ATOMS: atom_id res chain seq x y z
N MET A 1 -15.69 -15.91 45.75
CA MET A 1 -14.43 -16.49 45.25
C MET A 1 -14.67 -16.91 43.81
N ALA A 2 -14.33 -16.05 42.85
CA ALA A 2 -14.36 -16.38 41.43
C ALA A 2 -12.90 -16.37 40.96
N SER A 3 -12.43 -17.51 40.49
CA SER A 3 -11.07 -17.76 40.05
C SER A 3 -10.76 -16.95 38.78
N ASN A 4 -9.86 -15.97 38.92
CA ASN A 4 -9.14 -15.38 37.80
C ASN A 4 -8.25 -16.46 37.16
N SER A 5 -8.69 -17.03 36.04
CA SER A 5 -7.79 -17.70 35.10
C SER A 5 -7.15 -16.64 34.21
N SER A 6 -6.01 -16.10 34.65
CA SER A 6 -5.09 -15.37 33.79
C SER A 6 -4.56 -16.32 32.71
N SER A 7 -5.16 -16.31 31.52
CA SER A 7 -4.57 -16.95 30.35
C SER A 7 -3.32 -16.17 29.97
N SER A 8 -2.15 -16.69 30.32
CA SER A 8 -0.88 -16.23 29.80
C SER A 8 -0.90 -16.38 28.27
N SER A 9 -1.04 -15.29 27.53
CA SER A 9 -0.86 -15.29 26.08
C SER A 9 0.61 -15.55 25.77
N SER A 10 1.00 -16.81 25.62
CA SER A 10 2.25 -17.16 24.96
C SER A 10 2.22 -16.52 23.57
N SER A 11 3.12 -15.57 23.28
CA SER A 11 3.24 -14.97 21.96
C SER A 11 3.45 -16.10 20.95
N ARG A 12 2.47 -16.34 20.07
CA ARG A 12 2.58 -17.36 19.02
C ARG A 12 3.76 -17.01 18.12
N HIS A 13 4.64 -17.98 17.85
CA HIS A 13 5.80 -17.78 17.00
C HIS A 13 5.34 -17.51 15.55
N VAL A 14 5.88 -16.46 14.92
CA VAL A 14 5.65 -16.14 13.51
C VAL A 14 6.85 -16.63 12.72
N PRO A 15 6.69 -17.58 11.77
CA PRO A 15 7.80 -18.08 10.99
C PRO A 15 8.35 -17.00 10.06
N ARG A 16 9.60 -17.17 9.63
CA ARG A 16 10.26 -16.33 8.65
C ARG A 16 9.67 -16.55 7.25
N LEU A 17 8.72 -15.70 6.89
CA LEU A 17 8.07 -15.70 5.58
C LEU A 17 8.90 -15.03 4.46
N ASN A 18 8.74 -15.54 3.23
CA ASN A 18 8.95 -14.81 1.99
C ASN A 18 7.69 -13.99 1.68
N ILE A 19 7.76 -12.67 1.81
CA ILE A 19 6.63 -11.77 1.61
C ILE A 19 6.83 -11.03 0.30
N VAL A 20 5.86 -11.12 -0.61
CA VAL A 20 5.78 -10.25 -1.78
C VAL A 20 4.84 -9.08 -1.51
N MET A 21 5.35 -7.87 -1.69
CA MET A 21 4.63 -6.61 -1.52
C MET A 21 4.25 -6.06 -2.90
N GLN A 22 3.00 -6.21 -3.33
CA GLN A 22 2.52 -5.82 -4.66
C GLN A 22 1.79 -4.48 -4.61
N PHE A 23 2.46 -3.41 -5.02
CA PHE A 23 1.92 -2.06 -4.91
C PHE A 23 1.97 -1.29 -6.22
N VAL A 24 0.79 -0.81 -6.63
CA VAL A 24 0.58 0.04 -7.79
C VAL A 24 0.19 1.44 -7.33
N GLY A 25 0.94 2.45 -7.75
CA GLY A 25 0.68 3.84 -7.38
C GLY A 25 1.78 4.78 -7.82
N THR A 26 1.63 6.05 -7.44
CA THR A 26 2.64 7.10 -7.62
C THR A 26 3.70 7.01 -6.52
N ARG A 27 4.75 7.84 -6.63
CA ARG A 27 5.78 7.93 -5.58
C ARG A 27 5.18 8.17 -4.18
N GLY A 28 4.12 8.98 -4.08
CA GLY A 28 3.46 9.28 -2.80
C GLY A 28 2.75 8.08 -2.18
N ASP A 29 2.33 7.11 -2.99
CA ASP A 29 1.73 5.85 -2.54
C ASP A 29 2.81 4.83 -2.15
N ILE A 30 3.91 4.79 -2.90
CA ILE A 30 4.97 3.78 -2.74
C ILE A 30 5.91 4.12 -1.57
N GLN A 31 6.30 5.38 -1.40
CA GLN A 31 7.29 5.77 -0.39
C GLN A 31 6.91 5.36 1.05
N PRO A 32 5.66 5.56 1.53
CA PRO A 32 5.25 5.09 2.86
C PRO A 32 5.36 3.56 3.02
N LEU A 33 5.10 2.81 1.96
CA LEU A 33 5.07 1.35 1.97
C LEU A 33 6.47 0.73 1.99
N ILE A 34 7.49 1.46 1.51
CA ILE A 34 8.90 1.06 1.66
C ILE A 34 9.28 1.01 3.15
N ALA A 35 8.87 1.99 3.95
CA ALA A 35 9.11 1.98 5.39
C ALA A 35 8.47 0.76 6.06
N TYR A 36 7.28 0.37 5.59
CA TYR A 36 6.63 -0.86 6.05
C TYR A 36 7.38 -2.13 5.62
N GLY A 37 7.91 -2.17 4.39
CA GLY A 37 8.77 -3.25 3.92
C GLY A 37 10.04 -3.39 4.75
N GLN A 38 10.68 -2.28 5.13
CA GLN A 38 11.84 -2.29 6.02
C GLN A 38 11.49 -2.82 7.42
N MET A 39 10.32 -2.46 7.96
CA MET A 39 9.84 -3.01 9.23
C MET A 39 9.71 -4.54 9.18
N LEU A 40 9.09 -5.08 8.12
CA LEU A 40 8.96 -6.52 7.91
C LEU A 40 10.33 -7.20 7.72
N GLN A 41 11.25 -6.56 7.00
CA GLN A 41 12.61 -7.07 6.81
C GLN A 41 13.41 -7.09 8.13
N ASN A 42 13.30 -6.04 8.94
CA ASN A 42 13.94 -5.93 10.25
C ASN A 42 13.42 -6.96 11.26
N PHE A 43 12.15 -7.35 11.15
CA PHE A 43 11.59 -8.48 11.92
C PHE A 43 12.22 -9.82 11.52
N GLY A 44 12.72 -9.93 10.28
CA GLY A 44 13.43 -11.10 9.76
C GLY A 44 12.84 -11.66 8.47
N HIS A 45 11.70 -11.17 7.98
CA HIS A 45 11.09 -11.66 6.75
C HIS A 45 11.98 -11.38 5.53
N ARG A 46 11.89 -12.25 4.52
CA ARG A 46 12.47 -11.96 3.19
C ARG A 46 11.44 -11.19 2.39
N VAL A 47 11.61 -9.88 2.30
CA VAL A 47 10.68 -8.99 1.59
C VAL A 47 11.13 -8.78 0.15
N ARG A 48 10.22 -9.00 -0.80
CA ARG A 48 10.32 -8.58 -2.20
C ARG A 48 9.28 -7.52 -2.47
N PHE A 49 9.73 -6.34 -2.87
CA PHE A 49 8.88 -5.20 -3.17
C PHE A 49 8.63 -5.12 -4.67
N ALA A 50 7.40 -5.40 -5.09
CA ALA A 50 6.96 -5.40 -6.47
C ALA A 50 6.17 -4.12 -6.79
N THR A 51 6.74 -3.27 -7.65
CA THR A 51 6.09 -2.04 -8.13
C THR A 51 6.65 -1.64 -9.50
N HIS A 52 6.16 -0.54 -10.09
CA HIS A 52 6.60 -0.10 -11.41
C HIS A 52 8.10 0.25 -11.43
N ASN A 53 8.72 0.03 -12.60
CA ASN A 53 10.16 0.19 -12.78
C ASN A 53 10.68 1.61 -12.49
N GLU A 54 9.83 2.64 -12.62
CA GLU A 54 10.17 4.03 -12.25
C GLU A 54 10.56 4.19 -10.77
N HIS A 55 10.07 3.32 -9.87
CA HIS A 55 10.37 3.36 -8.44
C HIS A 55 11.53 2.44 -8.05
N ARG A 56 12.20 1.77 -9.00
CA ARG A 56 13.29 0.80 -8.73
C ARG A 56 14.36 1.41 -7.82
N ALA A 57 14.87 2.58 -8.19
CA ALA A 57 15.91 3.27 -7.41
C ALA A 57 15.44 3.61 -5.99
N LEU A 58 14.17 4.03 -5.83
CA LEU A 58 13.61 4.34 -4.51
C LEU A 58 13.58 3.11 -3.60
N VAL A 59 13.21 1.95 -4.14
CA VAL A 59 13.18 0.68 -3.39
C VAL A 59 14.59 0.19 -3.07
N THR A 60 15.49 0.13 -4.07
CA THR A 60 16.84 -0.43 -3.89
C THR A 60 17.73 0.44 -3.00
N ASN A 61 17.59 1.77 -3.04
CA ASN A 61 18.34 2.67 -2.16
C ASN A 61 17.92 2.55 -0.68
N ASN A 62 16.79 1.90 -0.44
CA ASN A 62 16.24 1.59 0.89
C ASN A 62 16.42 0.12 1.27
N ASP A 63 17.37 -0.57 0.63
CA ASP A 63 17.85 -1.91 1.00
C ASP A 63 16.79 -3.04 0.89
N LEU A 64 15.73 -2.81 0.10
CA LEU A 64 14.71 -3.81 -0.22
C LEU A 64 14.97 -4.47 -1.58
N LYS A 65 14.64 -5.76 -1.70
CA LYS A 65 14.66 -6.46 -3.00
C LYS A 65 13.54 -5.93 -3.89
N PHE A 66 13.86 -5.59 -5.12
CA PHE A 66 12.90 -5.03 -6.09
C PHE A 66 12.43 -6.08 -7.11
N PHE A 67 11.17 -5.99 -7.55
CA PHE A 67 10.64 -6.71 -8.69
C PHE A 67 9.78 -5.78 -9.57
N PRO A 68 10.00 -5.70 -10.90
CA PRO A 68 9.22 -4.81 -11.75
C PRO A 68 7.82 -5.38 -12.01
N LEU A 69 6.81 -4.64 -11.59
CA LEU A 69 5.47 -4.81 -12.13
C LEU A 69 5.39 -4.15 -13.51
N GLY A 70 4.69 -4.82 -14.43
CA GLY A 70 4.37 -4.31 -15.76
C GLY A 70 3.29 -3.23 -15.72
N GLY A 71 2.95 -2.67 -16.87
CA GLY A 71 2.07 -1.50 -16.96
C GLY A 71 2.80 -0.17 -16.72
N ASP A 72 2.13 0.93 -17.09
CA ASP A 72 2.63 2.29 -16.91
C ASP A 72 1.71 3.02 -15.92
N SER A 73 2.23 3.29 -14.73
CA SER A 73 1.54 4.00 -13.63
C SER A 73 0.99 5.36 -14.06
N GLN A 74 1.71 6.08 -14.94
CA GLN A 74 1.33 7.40 -15.40
C GLN A 74 0.19 7.32 -16.41
N LYS A 75 0.18 6.31 -17.28
CA LYS A 75 -0.94 6.08 -18.21
C LYS A 75 -2.22 5.68 -17.47
N LEU A 76 -2.12 4.77 -16.51
CA LEU A 76 -3.24 4.38 -15.64
C LEU A 76 -3.78 5.58 -14.86
N MET A 77 -2.90 6.39 -14.26
CA MET A 77 -3.30 7.58 -13.51
C MET A 77 -3.91 8.64 -14.42
N LYS A 78 -3.31 8.89 -15.59
CA LYS A 78 -3.86 9.82 -16.60
C LYS A 78 -5.25 9.38 -17.04
N TYR A 79 -5.50 8.09 -17.22
CA TYR A 79 -6.83 7.56 -17.52
C TYR A 79 -7.82 7.85 -16.38
N MET A 80 -7.46 7.56 -15.12
CA MET A 80 -8.32 7.83 -13.95
C MET A 80 -8.63 9.32 -13.76
N VAL A 81 -7.64 10.20 -14.00
CA VAL A 81 -7.80 11.66 -13.95
C VAL A 81 -8.69 12.15 -15.09
N THR A 82 -8.48 11.65 -16.31
CA THR A 82 -9.25 12.06 -17.51
C THR A 82 -10.72 11.63 -17.45
N CYS A 83 -10.99 10.51 -16.78
CA CYS A 83 -12.35 10.04 -16.52
C CYS A 83 -13.06 10.81 -15.39
N GLY A 84 -12.36 11.68 -14.63
CA GLY A 84 -12.98 12.57 -13.65
C GLY A 84 -13.76 11.85 -12.53
N GLY A 85 -13.40 10.59 -12.24
CA GLY A 85 -14.14 9.68 -11.36
C GLY A 85 -14.58 8.39 -12.05
N ILE A 86 -15.61 7.72 -11.50
CA ILE A 86 -16.11 6.41 -11.96
C ILE A 86 -16.70 6.43 -13.38
N TYR A 87 -17.08 7.59 -13.92
CA TYR A 87 -17.78 7.64 -15.19
C TYR A 87 -16.80 7.99 -16.33
N PRO A 88 -16.44 7.02 -17.20
CA PRO A 88 -15.64 7.34 -18.37
C PRO A 88 -16.42 8.34 -19.21
N THR A 89 -15.78 9.46 -19.53
CA THR A 89 -16.35 10.43 -20.46
C THR A 89 -16.45 9.79 -21.84
N ILE A 90 -17.49 10.13 -22.61
CA ILE A 90 -17.68 9.62 -23.98
C ILE A 90 -16.43 9.84 -24.85
N GLY A 91 -15.65 10.91 -24.57
CA GLY A 91 -14.36 11.17 -25.21
C GLY A 91 -13.25 10.16 -24.87
N ALA A 92 -13.21 9.60 -23.67
CA ALA A 92 -12.23 8.57 -23.30
C ALA A 92 -12.48 7.24 -24.05
N VAL A 93 -13.74 6.93 -24.36
CA VAL A 93 -14.14 5.77 -25.17
C VAL A 93 -13.73 5.95 -26.62
N LEU A 94 -13.95 7.14 -27.19
CA LEU A 94 -13.68 7.45 -28.59
C LEU A 94 -12.18 7.55 -28.93
N ASN A 95 -11.31 7.83 -27.94
CA ASN A 95 -9.87 8.02 -28.14
C ASN A 95 -9.03 6.74 -27.97
N GLY A 96 -9.64 5.55 -27.87
CA GLY A 96 -8.91 4.28 -27.77
C GLY A 96 -8.27 3.98 -26.40
N ALA A 97 -8.46 4.85 -25.41
CA ALA A 97 -7.87 4.72 -24.07
C ALA A 97 -8.28 3.44 -23.32
N ILE A 98 -9.41 2.82 -23.68
CA ILE A 98 -9.87 1.54 -23.14
C ILE A 98 -8.93 0.39 -23.55
N GLY A 99 -8.45 0.39 -24.80
CA GLY A 99 -7.56 -0.67 -25.31
C GLY A 99 -6.21 -0.67 -24.63
N GLU A 100 -5.59 0.52 -24.53
CA GLU A 100 -4.30 0.71 -23.84
C GLU A 100 -4.39 0.42 -22.34
N ASN A 101 -5.50 0.81 -21.69
CA ASN A 101 -5.74 0.49 -20.27
C ASN A 101 -5.87 -1.02 -20.04
N ASN A 102 -6.46 -1.75 -20.98
CA ASN A 102 -6.59 -3.21 -20.90
C ASN A 102 -5.23 -3.93 -21.02
N GLU A 103 -4.35 -3.43 -21.88
CA GLU A 103 -2.98 -3.94 -22.02
C GLU A 103 -2.18 -3.71 -20.74
N ALA A 104 -2.22 -2.49 -20.19
CA ALA A 104 -1.55 -2.16 -18.93
C ALA A 104 -2.04 -3.05 -17.76
N ILE A 105 -3.36 -3.25 -17.63
CA ILE A 105 -3.92 -4.18 -16.62
C ILE A 105 -3.44 -5.62 -16.86
N SER A 106 -3.38 -6.07 -18.11
CA SER A 106 -2.88 -7.41 -18.44
C SER A 106 -1.41 -7.61 -18.05
N GLU A 107 -0.57 -6.61 -18.30
CA GLU A 107 0.84 -6.61 -17.89
C GLU A 107 1.01 -6.63 -16.36
N ILE A 108 0.20 -5.83 -15.64
CA ILE A 108 0.16 -5.86 -14.17
C ILE A 108 -0.23 -7.27 -13.69
N LEU A 109 -1.31 -7.85 -14.21
CA LEU A 109 -1.74 -9.20 -13.82
C LEU A 109 -0.65 -10.25 -14.06
N LYS A 110 -0.03 -10.27 -15.24
CA LYS A 110 1.08 -11.19 -15.55
C LYS A 110 2.26 -11.02 -14.60
N SER A 111 2.66 -9.78 -14.34
CA SER A 111 3.82 -9.47 -13.49
C SER A 111 3.54 -9.68 -12.00
N THR A 112 2.30 -9.53 -11.51
CA THR A 112 1.94 -9.93 -10.13
C THR A 112 2.15 -11.43 -9.93
N TRP A 113 1.76 -12.27 -10.90
CA TRP A 113 2.05 -13.70 -10.82
C TRP A 113 3.56 -13.99 -10.82
N ALA A 114 4.29 -13.41 -11.76
CA ALA A 114 5.74 -13.54 -11.86
C ALA A 114 6.44 -13.12 -10.55
N SER A 115 6.01 -12.02 -9.92
CA SER A 115 6.57 -11.51 -8.67
C SER A 115 6.50 -12.53 -7.51
N CYS A 116 5.52 -13.45 -7.55
CA CYS A 116 5.35 -14.47 -6.52
C CYS A 116 6.31 -15.66 -6.67
N ILE A 117 6.79 -15.98 -7.87
CA ILE A 117 7.44 -17.27 -8.16
C ILE A 117 8.76 -17.17 -8.92
N ASP A 118 9.00 -16.07 -9.64
CA ASP A 118 10.19 -15.92 -10.47
C ASP A 118 11.41 -15.63 -9.58
N PRO A 119 12.62 -16.08 -10.00
CA PRO A 119 13.84 -15.73 -9.30
C PRO A 119 14.09 -14.22 -9.29
N ASP A 120 14.93 -13.79 -8.36
CA ASP A 120 15.40 -12.41 -8.31
C ASP A 120 16.22 -12.08 -9.57
N GLU A 121 15.92 -10.96 -10.22
CA GLU A 121 16.53 -10.59 -11.51
C GLU A 121 18.06 -10.42 -11.43
N VAL A 122 18.58 -10.03 -10.27
CA VAL A 122 20.01 -9.68 -10.09
C VAL A 122 20.79 -10.87 -9.55
N THR A 123 20.28 -11.50 -8.49
CA THR A 123 20.97 -12.59 -7.78
C THR A 123 20.65 -13.96 -8.36
N ASN A 124 19.60 -14.08 -9.18
CA ASN A 124 18.99 -15.34 -9.59
C ASN A 124 18.52 -16.20 -8.39
N ASP A 125 18.42 -15.59 -7.21
CA ASP A 125 17.88 -16.23 -6.02
C ASP A 125 16.40 -16.49 -6.23
N GLY A 126 16.05 -17.75 -6.43
CA GLY A 126 14.67 -18.18 -6.44
C GLY A 126 13.87 -17.74 -5.20
N PHE A 127 12.60 -17.43 -5.45
CA PHE A 127 11.67 -16.85 -4.50
C PHE A 127 10.31 -17.49 -4.71
N PHE A 128 9.63 -17.80 -3.61
CA PHE A 128 8.27 -18.30 -3.64
C PHE A 128 7.53 -17.66 -2.47
N ALA A 129 6.43 -16.97 -2.77
CA ALA A 129 5.71 -16.22 -1.75
C ALA A 129 5.02 -17.15 -0.75
N ASP A 130 5.21 -16.88 0.54
CA ASP A 130 4.47 -17.49 1.64
C ASP A 130 3.29 -16.61 2.08
N ALA A 131 3.30 -15.33 1.71
CA ALA A 131 2.22 -14.36 1.90
C ALA A 131 2.31 -13.23 0.87
N ILE A 132 1.16 -12.63 0.56
CA ILE A 132 1.05 -11.45 -0.31
C ILE A 132 0.55 -10.28 0.53
N ILE A 133 1.23 -9.13 0.44
CA ILE A 133 0.73 -7.85 0.92
C ILE A 133 0.52 -6.97 -0.30
N ALA A 134 -0.65 -6.37 -0.48
CA ALA A 134 -0.93 -5.61 -1.70
C ALA A 134 -1.85 -4.42 -1.47
N ASN A 135 -1.95 -3.55 -2.46
CA ASN A 135 -3.07 -2.60 -2.57
C ASN A 135 -4.05 -3.02 -3.69
N PRO A 136 -5.33 -2.60 -3.60
CA PRO A 136 -6.34 -2.97 -4.59
C PRO A 136 -5.98 -2.64 -6.06
N PRO A 137 -5.31 -1.50 -6.37
CA PRO A 137 -4.88 -1.18 -7.73
C PRO A 137 -3.93 -2.19 -8.39
N SER A 138 -3.38 -3.17 -7.66
CA SER A 138 -2.55 -4.23 -8.24
C SER A 138 -3.35 -5.34 -8.96
N PHE A 139 -4.67 -5.45 -8.74
CA PHE A 139 -5.63 -6.39 -9.37
C PHE A 139 -5.35 -7.91 -9.23
N GLY A 140 -4.11 -8.37 -9.39
CA GLY A 140 -3.75 -9.79 -9.48
C GLY A 140 -3.54 -10.49 -8.14
N HIS A 141 -3.36 -9.72 -7.07
CA HIS A 141 -3.02 -10.19 -5.73
C HIS A 141 -3.90 -11.35 -5.24
N ILE A 142 -5.23 -11.20 -5.29
CA ILE A 142 -6.16 -12.21 -4.75
C ILE A 142 -6.21 -13.48 -5.59
N HIS A 143 -6.04 -13.36 -6.90
CA HIS A 143 -6.00 -14.52 -7.79
C HIS A 143 -4.69 -15.30 -7.64
N CYS A 144 -3.58 -14.58 -7.42
CA CYS A 144 -2.29 -15.20 -7.08
C CYS A 144 -2.38 -15.91 -5.72
N ALA A 145 -2.99 -15.28 -4.72
CA ALA A 145 -3.22 -15.86 -3.40
C ALA A 145 -4.11 -17.12 -3.46
N GLU A 146 -5.20 -17.09 -4.25
CA GLU A 146 -6.06 -18.24 -4.51
C GLU A 146 -5.28 -19.39 -5.17
N LYS A 147 -4.46 -19.08 -6.19
CA LYS A 147 -3.66 -20.08 -6.89
C LYS A 147 -2.64 -20.73 -5.96
N LEU A 148 -1.90 -19.93 -5.19
CA LEU A 148 -0.82 -20.37 -4.30
C LEU A 148 -1.33 -20.94 -2.98
N ARG A 149 -2.59 -20.66 -2.61
CA ARG A 149 -3.19 -21.00 -1.32
C ARG A 149 -2.41 -20.45 -0.13
N ILE A 150 -2.04 -19.16 -0.25
CA ILE A 150 -1.33 -18.39 0.76
C ILE A 150 -2.18 -17.19 1.19
N PRO A 151 -1.94 -16.62 2.40
CA PRO A 151 -2.67 -15.44 2.85
C PRO A 151 -2.37 -14.21 2.01
N LEU A 152 -3.37 -13.34 1.93
CA LEU A 152 -3.33 -12.02 1.34
C LEU A 152 -3.73 -11.02 2.42
N HIS A 153 -3.01 -9.91 2.49
CA HIS A 153 -3.32 -8.78 3.34
C HIS A 153 -3.33 -7.50 2.53
N ILE A 154 -4.38 -6.69 2.65
CA ILE A 154 -4.49 -5.43 1.93
C ILE A 154 -3.99 -4.29 2.79
N VAL A 155 -3.11 -3.46 2.24
CA VAL A 155 -2.63 -2.24 2.89
C VAL A 155 -2.93 -1.05 2.01
N PHE A 156 -3.63 -0.04 2.54
CA PHE A 156 -3.98 1.11 1.71
C PHE A 156 -4.12 2.43 2.45
N THR A 157 -3.96 3.53 1.71
CA THR A 157 -4.00 4.91 2.19
C THR A 157 -5.39 5.54 2.09
N MET A 158 -6.35 4.86 1.46
CA MET A 158 -7.73 5.34 1.37
C MET A 158 -8.71 4.19 1.60
N PRO A 159 -9.92 4.47 2.10
CA PRO A 159 -10.86 3.41 2.42
C PRO A 159 -11.32 2.65 1.18
N TRP A 160 -11.27 1.33 1.28
CA TRP A 160 -11.67 0.38 0.22
C TRP A 160 -12.66 -0.70 0.73
N SER A 161 -12.87 -0.74 2.04
CA SER A 161 -13.79 -1.67 2.71
C SER A 161 -15.10 -0.94 3.02
N GLU A 162 -16.20 -1.63 2.77
CA GLU A 162 -17.55 -1.11 3.00
C GLU A 162 -17.70 -0.54 4.42
N THR A 163 -18.26 0.66 4.53
CA THR A 163 -18.65 1.26 5.81
C THR A 163 -19.76 2.28 5.62
N ILE A 164 -20.56 2.46 6.66
CA ILE A 164 -21.55 3.51 6.75
C ILE A 164 -20.95 4.89 7.09
N ASN A 165 -19.66 5.00 7.42
CA ASN A 165 -19.05 6.24 7.92
C ASN A 165 -18.61 7.23 6.83
N PHE A 166 -18.26 6.76 5.65
CA PHE A 166 -17.88 7.60 4.51
C PHE A 166 -18.01 6.79 3.22
N SER A 167 -18.31 7.49 2.13
CA SER A 167 -18.42 6.88 0.80
C SER A 167 -17.03 6.48 0.29
N HIS A 168 -17.00 5.50 -0.61
CA HIS A 168 -15.81 5.11 -1.33
C HIS A 168 -15.22 6.36 -2.04
N PRO A 169 -13.92 6.67 -1.90
CA PRO A 169 -13.32 7.91 -2.40
C PRO A 169 -13.50 8.11 -3.92
N LEU A 170 -13.45 7.01 -4.68
CA LEU A 170 -13.71 7.04 -6.13
C LEU A 170 -15.18 7.29 -6.50
N ALA A 171 -16.15 6.96 -5.63
CA ALA A 171 -17.57 7.13 -5.92
C ALA A 171 -18.07 8.56 -5.85
N ARG A 172 -17.25 9.44 -5.28
CA ARG A 172 -17.66 10.81 -5.05
C ARG A 172 -17.57 11.62 -6.33
N SER A 173 -18.72 12.09 -6.82
CA SER A 173 -18.76 13.22 -7.75
C SER A 173 -18.35 14.49 -7.00
N ALA A 174 -17.83 15.50 -7.69
CA ALA A 174 -17.39 16.78 -7.11
C ALA A 174 -18.46 17.57 -6.30
N TYR A 175 -19.69 17.05 -6.15
CA TYR A 175 -20.80 17.68 -5.47
C TYR A 175 -20.99 17.11 -4.05
N ARG A 176 -20.96 18.00 -3.05
CA ARG A 176 -21.30 17.72 -1.65
C ARG A 176 -22.80 17.51 -1.51
N VAL A 177 -23.26 16.27 -1.61
CA VAL A 177 -24.61 15.88 -1.16
C VAL A 177 -24.45 15.13 0.15
N GLU A 178 -25.22 15.48 1.18
CA GLU A 178 -25.30 14.65 2.39
C GLU A 178 -25.87 13.27 2.01
N GLU A 179 -25.03 12.25 2.11
CA GLU A 179 -25.39 10.88 1.77
C GLU A 179 -25.85 10.13 3.02
N SER A 180 -26.96 9.40 2.89
CA SER A 180 -27.42 8.51 3.95
C SER A 180 -26.35 7.44 4.26
N PRO A 181 -26.29 6.92 5.50
CA PRO A 181 -25.40 5.81 5.87
C PRO A 181 -25.43 4.65 4.86
N ARG A 182 -26.62 4.32 4.35
CA ARG A 182 -26.83 3.29 3.34
C ARG A 182 -26.17 3.61 2.00
N ARG A 183 -26.30 4.85 1.49
CA ARG A 183 -25.65 5.26 0.23
C ARG A 183 -24.12 5.23 0.33
N ARG A 184 -23.57 5.61 1.50
CA ARG A 184 -22.13 5.51 1.77
C ARG A 184 -21.64 4.07 1.66
N ALA A 185 -22.32 3.11 2.27
CA ALA A 185 -21.99 1.69 2.14
C ALA A 185 -22.17 1.17 0.70
N GLU A 186 -23.29 1.48 0.04
CA GLU A 186 -23.58 1.05 -1.34
C GLU A 186 -22.57 1.59 -2.39
N SER A 187 -21.86 2.68 -2.07
CA SER A 187 -20.86 3.27 -2.95
C SER A 187 -19.65 2.33 -3.19
N TYR A 188 -19.27 1.50 -2.22
CA TYR A 188 -18.17 0.54 -2.35
C TYR A 188 -18.51 -0.55 -3.37
N GLN A 189 -19.69 -1.15 -3.25
CA GLN A 189 -20.18 -2.16 -4.20
C GLN A 189 -20.35 -1.59 -5.61
N SER A 190 -20.69 -0.30 -5.71
CA SER A 190 -20.82 0.39 -7.00
C SER A 190 -19.46 0.55 -7.70
N VAL A 191 -18.42 0.91 -6.96
CA VAL A 191 -17.05 0.99 -7.47
C VAL A 191 -16.54 -0.38 -7.90
N GLU A 192 -16.66 -1.39 -7.03
CA GLU A 192 -16.23 -2.77 -7.31
C GLU A 192 -16.93 -3.32 -8.57
N ARG A 193 -18.24 -3.10 -8.73
CA ARG A 193 -18.99 -3.49 -9.93
C ARG A 193 -18.50 -2.80 -11.19
N PHE A 194 -18.18 -1.51 -11.09
CA PHE A 194 -17.65 -0.77 -12.22
C PHE A 194 -16.25 -1.28 -12.62
N MET A 195 -15.36 -1.43 -11.65
CA MET A 195 -14.01 -1.96 -11.86
C MET A 195 -14.07 -3.35 -12.47
N TRP A 196 -14.95 -4.23 -11.98
CA TRP A 196 -15.17 -5.55 -12.55
C TRP A 196 -15.68 -5.48 -13.99
N THR A 197 -16.66 -4.63 -14.28
CA THR A 197 -17.22 -4.51 -15.64
C THR A 197 -16.14 -4.17 -16.67
N GLY A 198 -15.22 -3.26 -16.33
CA GLY A 198 -14.11 -2.88 -17.19
C GLY A 198 -12.99 -3.94 -17.32
N SER A 199 -12.77 -4.77 -16.29
CA SER A 199 -11.61 -5.67 -16.22
C SER A 199 -11.94 -7.16 -16.34
N HIS A 200 -13.21 -7.56 -16.25
CA HIS A 200 -13.63 -8.97 -16.11
C HIS A 200 -13.02 -9.91 -17.16
N ARG A 201 -12.96 -9.48 -18.43
CA ARG A 201 -12.41 -10.30 -19.52
C ARG A 201 -10.92 -10.57 -19.30
N ILE A 202 -10.16 -9.52 -18.98
CA ILE A 202 -8.71 -9.59 -18.81
C ILE A 202 -8.38 -10.43 -17.56
N VAL A 203 -9.12 -10.21 -16.47
CA VAL A 203 -8.97 -10.99 -15.24
C VAL A 203 -9.29 -12.46 -15.48
N ASN A 204 -10.40 -12.78 -16.16
CA ASN A 204 -10.77 -14.16 -16.45
C ASN A 204 -9.80 -14.85 -17.44
N ASP A 205 -9.27 -14.12 -18.42
CA ASP A 205 -8.22 -14.61 -19.32
C ASP A 205 -6.93 -14.91 -18.55
N PHE A 206 -6.51 -14.03 -17.63
CA PHE A 206 -5.39 -14.28 -16.74
C PHE A 206 -5.61 -15.51 -15.86
N ARG A 207 -6.77 -15.60 -15.20
CA ARG A 207 -7.14 -16.75 -14.38
C ARG A 207 -7.07 -18.06 -15.15
N LYS A 208 -7.68 -18.11 -16.34
CA LYS A 208 -7.75 -19.33 -17.14
C LYS A 208 -6.40 -19.70 -17.77
N ASN A 209 -5.74 -18.75 -18.42
CA ASN A 209 -4.62 -19.04 -19.31
C ASN A 209 -3.27 -19.04 -18.59
N ILE A 210 -3.15 -18.34 -17.45
CA ILE A 210 -1.89 -18.24 -16.70
C ILE A 210 -1.99 -19.01 -15.38
N LEU A 211 -3.05 -18.78 -14.60
CA LEU A 211 -3.19 -19.44 -13.29
C LEU A 211 -3.81 -20.84 -13.39
N GLY A 212 -4.48 -21.18 -14.49
CA GLY A 212 -5.26 -22.41 -14.61
C GLY A 212 -6.42 -22.48 -13.62
N LEU A 213 -6.94 -21.32 -13.20
CA LEU A 213 -8.12 -21.17 -12.35
C LEU A 213 -9.37 -21.03 -13.20
N LEU A 214 -10.52 -21.36 -12.62
CA LEU A 214 -11.80 -21.14 -13.28
C LEU A 214 -12.13 -19.64 -13.35
N PRO A 215 -12.82 -19.20 -14.42
CA PRO A 215 -13.32 -17.84 -14.52
C PRO A 215 -14.35 -17.57 -13.40
N LEU A 216 -14.43 -16.31 -12.98
CA LEU A 216 -15.37 -15.85 -11.97
C LEU A 216 -16.64 -15.29 -12.63
N SER A 217 -17.78 -15.55 -12.00
CA SER A 217 -18.98 -14.77 -12.23
C SER A 217 -18.86 -13.39 -11.56
N SER A 218 -19.69 -12.43 -11.98
CA SER A 218 -19.72 -11.11 -11.34
C SER A 218 -20.06 -11.18 -9.85
N GLU A 219 -20.97 -12.06 -9.45
CA GLU A 219 -21.31 -12.22 -8.03
C GLU A 219 -20.12 -12.73 -7.20
N GLN A 220 -19.37 -13.70 -7.74
CA GLN A 220 -18.19 -14.22 -7.05
C GLN A 220 -17.11 -13.15 -6.92
N ALA A 221 -16.80 -12.45 -8.02
CA ALA A 221 -15.78 -11.41 -8.05
C ALA A 221 -16.05 -10.31 -7.00
N LEU A 222 -17.30 -9.84 -6.89
CA LEU A 222 -17.68 -8.77 -5.96
C LEU A 222 -17.61 -9.17 -4.48
N ARG A 223 -17.53 -10.48 -4.16
CA ARG A 223 -17.45 -10.96 -2.79
C ARG A 223 -16.04 -11.39 -2.38
N MET A 224 -15.12 -11.55 -3.34
CA MET A 224 -13.79 -12.13 -3.06
C MET A 224 -13.01 -11.32 -2.01
N MET A 225 -13.19 -10.01 -1.97
CA MET A 225 -12.45 -9.11 -1.08
C MET A 225 -13.04 -8.98 0.33
N ASN A 226 -14.26 -9.48 0.57
CA ASN A 226 -15.01 -9.23 1.81
C ASN A 226 -14.29 -9.74 3.06
N ASP A 227 -13.67 -10.92 2.95
CA ASP A 227 -13.02 -11.60 4.08
C ASP A 227 -11.50 -11.39 4.09
N VAL A 228 -10.97 -10.60 3.16
CA VAL A 228 -9.53 -10.29 3.11
C VAL A 228 -9.19 -9.36 4.28
N PRO A 229 -8.16 -9.65 5.08
CA PRO A 229 -7.69 -8.71 6.09
C PRO A 229 -7.16 -7.41 5.49
N HIS A 230 -7.49 -6.27 6.12
CA HIS A 230 -7.09 -4.94 5.68
C HIS A 230 -6.37 -4.18 6.79
N THR A 231 -5.34 -3.43 6.42
CA THR A 231 -4.72 -2.40 7.25
C THR A 231 -4.74 -1.08 6.53
N TYR A 232 -5.35 -0.09 7.17
CA TYR A 232 -5.35 1.28 6.71
C TYR A 232 -4.23 2.08 7.36
N CYS A 233 -3.40 2.69 6.50
CA CYS A 233 -2.21 3.42 6.91
C CYS A 233 -2.50 4.93 7.07
N TRP A 234 -3.46 5.24 7.93
CA TRP A 234 -3.75 6.59 8.37
C TRP A 234 -3.86 6.68 9.89
N SER A 235 -3.73 7.90 10.41
CA SER A 235 -3.82 8.15 11.85
C SER A 235 -5.20 7.79 12.42
N PRO A 236 -5.30 6.86 13.39
CA PRO A 236 -6.56 6.58 14.10
C PRO A 236 -7.06 7.78 14.90
N SER A 237 -6.16 8.70 15.25
CA SER A 237 -6.52 9.97 15.91
C SER A 237 -7.19 10.96 14.97
N LEU A 238 -6.97 10.82 13.66
CA LEU A 238 -7.55 11.66 12.62
C LEU A 238 -8.82 11.03 12.02
N VAL A 239 -8.73 9.76 11.64
CA VAL A 239 -9.86 8.98 11.12
C VAL A 239 -9.95 7.69 11.94
N PRO A 240 -10.79 7.64 12.97
CA PRO A 240 -10.92 6.46 13.82
C PRO A 240 -11.50 5.29 13.03
N LYS A 241 -11.18 4.07 13.46
CA LYS A 241 -11.78 2.84 12.94
C LYS A 241 -13.31 2.93 13.08
N PRO A 242 -14.08 2.85 11.97
CA PRO A 242 -15.53 2.71 12.00
C PRO A 242 -15.99 1.53 12.87
N ASN A 243 -17.09 1.71 13.58
CA ASN A 243 -17.64 0.70 14.48
C ASN A 243 -18.22 -0.51 13.75
N ASP A 244 -18.54 -0.37 12.46
CA ASP A 244 -19.04 -1.43 11.59
C ASP A 244 -17.91 -2.24 10.92
N TRP A 245 -16.63 -1.90 11.16
CA TRP A 245 -15.51 -2.73 10.73
C TRP A 245 -15.17 -3.83 11.74
N GLY A 246 -15.05 -5.04 11.22
CA GLY A 246 -14.69 -6.23 11.99
C GLY A 246 -13.24 -6.26 12.49
N PRO A 247 -12.84 -7.33 13.19
CA PRO A 247 -11.48 -7.51 13.70
C PRO A 247 -10.44 -7.77 12.60
N ASN A 248 -10.87 -8.05 11.36
CA ASN A 248 -10.00 -8.23 10.19
C ASN A 248 -9.54 -6.91 9.55
N ILE A 249 -9.98 -5.76 10.06
CA ILE A 249 -9.64 -4.45 9.50
C ILE A 249 -9.06 -3.56 10.60
N ASP A 250 -7.82 -3.08 10.42
CA ASP A 250 -7.17 -2.19 11.38
C ASP A 250 -6.82 -0.84 10.79
N VAL A 251 -6.79 0.19 11.64
CA VAL A 251 -6.26 1.52 11.33
C VAL A 251 -5.00 1.72 12.17
N CYS A 252 -3.83 1.72 11.53
CA CYS A 252 -2.56 1.53 12.24
C CYS A 252 -1.75 2.81 12.45
N GLY A 253 -2.06 3.90 11.76
CA GLY A 253 -1.21 5.09 11.69
C GLY A 253 -0.54 5.23 10.32
N PHE A 254 -0.10 6.45 10.00
CA PHE A 254 0.65 6.71 8.77
C PHE A 254 2.04 6.09 8.81
N PHE A 255 2.56 5.72 7.64
CA PHE A 255 3.93 5.23 7.50
C PHE A 255 4.83 6.36 7.03
N PHE A 256 5.93 6.57 7.74
CA PHE A 256 6.90 7.59 7.41
C PHE A 256 8.22 6.92 7.07
N LEU A 257 8.71 7.16 5.86
CA LEU A 257 10.07 6.85 5.47
C LEU A 257 10.92 8.06 5.82
N TYR A 258 11.82 7.92 6.78
CA TYR A 258 12.77 8.96 7.12
C TYR A 258 13.94 8.85 6.15
N ASP A 259 14.14 9.89 5.33
CA ASP A 259 15.26 9.91 4.40
C ASP A 259 16.59 9.89 5.20
N LYS A 260 17.59 9.17 4.68
CA LYS A 260 18.96 9.25 5.19
C LYS A 260 19.39 10.72 5.09
N THR A 261 19.78 11.31 6.21
CA THR A 261 19.85 12.75 6.52
C THR A 261 20.82 13.62 5.68
N ASP A 262 21.28 13.13 4.53
CA ASP A 262 22.30 13.76 3.70
C ASP A 262 21.69 14.57 2.54
N TYR A 263 20.48 15.12 2.71
CA TYR A 263 19.89 15.98 1.68
C TYR A 263 20.74 17.26 1.52
N PRO A 264 21.38 17.48 0.35
CA PRO A 264 22.21 18.65 0.13
C PRO A 264 21.31 19.86 -0.13
N VAL A 265 20.91 20.55 0.93
CA VAL A 265 20.02 21.70 0.86
C VAL A 265 20.67 22.81 0.02
N PRO A 266 20.01 23.28 -1.06
CA PRO A 266 20.52 24.40 -1.85
C PRO A 266 20.65 25.66 -1.00
N ARG A 267 21.79 26.34 -1.09
CA ARG A 267 22.05 27.58 -0.33
C ARG A 267 20.99 28.64 -0.59
N SER A 268 20.51 28.76 -1.83
CA SER A 268 19.44 29.68 -2.21
C SER A 268 18.13 29.43 -1.45
N LEU A 269 17.82 28.17 -1.14
CA LEU A 269 16.63 27.80 -0.38
C LEU A 269 16.83 28.16 1.10
N MET A 270 17.99 27.85 1.69
CA MET A 270 18.28 28.27 3.07
C MET A 270 18.26 29.79 3.23
N ASP A 271 18.95 30.53 2.35
CA ASP A 271 18.99 31.98 2.37
C ASP A 271 17.57 32.57 2.28
N PHE A 272 16.70 31.99 1.43
CA PHE A 272 15.30 32.37 1.40
C PHE A 272 14.61 32.07 2.74
N LEU A 273 14.67 30.84 3.26
CA LEU A 273 14.03 30.46 4.52
C LEU A 273 14.45 31.39 5.69
N ASP A 274 15.72 31.80 5.74
CA ASP A 274 16.27 32.65 6.81
C ASP A 274 15.96 34.15 6.64
N SER A 275 15.59 34.61 5.44
CA SER A 275 15.40 36.02 5.11
C SER A 275 14.15 36.70 5.69
N GLY A 276 13.37 36.03 6.55
CA GLY A 276 12.18 36.63 7.19
C GLY A 276 11.16 35.59 7.67
N ASP A 277 9.87 35.97 7.69
CA ASP A 277 8.81 35.11 8.22
C ASP A 277 8.70 33.75 7.50
N PRO A 278 8.37 32.66 8.24
CA PRO A 278 8.24 31.32 7.67
C PRO A 278 7.25 31.28 6.48
N PRO A 279 7.70 30.89 5.28
CA PRO A 279 6.86 30.90 4.08
C PRO A 279 5.79 29.81 4.13
N LEU A 280 4.81 29.86 3.22
CA LEU A 280 3.92 28.72 2.93
C LEU A 280 4.60 27.76 1.97
N TYR A 281 4.35 26.46 2.08
CA TYR A 281 4.64 25.54 0.98
C TYR A 281 3.43 25.45 0.03
N ILE A 282 3.66 25.53 -1.28
CA ILE A 282 2.62 25.31 -2.30
C ILE A 282 3.09 24.30 -3.34
N GLY A 283 2.42 23.15 -3.41
CA GLY A 283 2.78 22.08 -4.34
C GLY A 283 1.63 21.14 -4.65
N PHE A 284 1.24 21.04 -5.91
CA PHE A 284 0.12 20.19 -6.33
C PHE A 284 0.55 18.86 -6.94
N GLY A 285 1.85 18.54 -6.94
CA GLY A 285 2.36 17.30 -7.53
C GLY A 285 2.29 17.32 -9.06
N SER A 286 2.29 16.13 -9.68
CA SER A 286 2.20 16.00 -11.14
C SER A 286 0.72 16.09 -11.58
N ILE A 287 0.25 17.30 -11.84
CA ILE A 287 -1.12 17.53 -12.31
C ILE A 287 -1.14 17.71 -13.82
N SER A 288 -2.03 17.00 -14.50
CA SER A 288 -2.27 17.13 -15.94
C SER A 288 -3.61 17.82 -16.22
N GLY A 289 -3.70 18.59 -17.30
CA GLY A 289 -4.97 19.10 -17.82
C GLY A 289 -5.45 20.44 -17.25
N HIS A 290 -4.58 21.21 -16.60
CA HIS A 290 -4.90 22.55 -16.08
C HIS A 290 -4.04 23.64 -16.71
N ASP A 291 -4.56 24.88 -16.71
CA ASP A 291 -3.81 26.07 -17.15
C ASP A 291 -2.83 26.50 -16.05
N GLU A 292 -1.60 25.98 -16.12
CA GLU A 292 -0.50 26.27 -15.19
C GLU A 292 -0.22 27.78 -15.09
N ARG A 293 -0.29 28.52 -16.21
CA ARG A 293 -0.08 29.98 -16.22
C ARG A 293 -1.16 30.71 -15.43
N LYS A 294 -2.42 30.31 -15.58
CA LYS A 294 -3.53 30.90 -14.80
C LYS A 294 -3.42 30.55 -13.32
N LEU A 295 -3.05 29.30 -13.01
CA LEU A 295 -2.89 28.84 -11.63
C LEU A 295 -1.77 29.58 -10.92
N PHE A 296 -0.59 29.66 -11.53
CA PHE A 296 0.56 30.34 -10.95
C PHE A 296 0.31 31.84 -10.76
N ARG A 297 -0.33 32.50 -11.72
CA ARG A 297 -0.76 33.91 -11.58
C ARG A 297 -1.74 34.11 -10.43
N THR A 298 -2.61 33.14 -10.19
CA THR A 298 -3.56 33.17 -9.07
C THR A 298 -2.83 33.08 -7.74
N ILE A 299 -1.81 32.22 -7.65
CA ILE A 299 -0.92 32.08 -6.49
C ILE A 299 -0.18 33.39 -6.21
N ILE A 300 0.51 33.97 -7.21
CA ILE A 300 1.23 35.24 -7.07
C ILE A 300 0.31 36.34 -6.52
N ARG A 301 -0.88 36.50 -7.10
CA ARG A 301 -1.83 37.53 -6.65
C ARG A 301 -2.29 37.31 -5.21
N ALA A 302 -2.56 36.07 -4.80
CA ALA A 302 -3.00 35.78 -3.44
C ALA A 302 -1.89 36.03 -2.42
N LEU A 303 -0.65 35.66 -2.72
CA LEU A 303 0.51 35.93 -1.88
C LEU A 303 0.76 37.43 -1.72
N ASN A 304 0.65 38.20 -2.81
CA ASN A 304 0.81 39.65 -2.76
C ASN A 304 -0.27 40.34 -1.91
N ILE A 305 -1.53 39.89 -1.99
CA ILE A 305 -2.63 40.43 -1.18
C ILE A 305 -2.47 40.09 0.29
N THR A 306 -2.01 38.87 0.61
CA THR A 306 -1.86 38.39 1.99
C THR A 306 -0.54 38.79 2.63
N GLY A 307 0.39 39.34 1.85
CA GLY A 307 1.76 39.66 2.30
C GLY A 307 2.59 38.42 2.65
N LYS A 308 2.17 37.23 2.21
CA LYS A 308 2.86 35.97 2.51
C LYS A 308 3.96 35.68 1.50
N ARG A 309 4.98 34.98 1.99
CA ARG A 309 6.04 34.36 1.19
C ARG A 309 5.73 32.89 0.96
N ALA A 310 6.22 32.30 -0.13
CA ALA A 310 5.99 30.88 -0.41
C ALA A 310 7.20 30.18 -1.03
N VAL A 311 7.40 28.91 -0.64
CA VAL A 311 8.18 27.95 -1.39
C VAL A 311 7.23 27.21 -2.32
N VAL A 312 7.46 27.29 -3.63
CA VAL A 312 6.54 26.75 -4.65
C VAL A 312 7.24 25.65 -5.43
N SER A 313 6.57 24.51 -5.60
CA SER A 313 7.10 23.42 -6.42
C SER A 313 7.34 23.88 -7.86
N ASP A 314 8.52 23.58 -8.42
CA ASP A 314 8.91 23.98 -9.78
C ASP A 314 7.90 23.54 -10.85
N LYS A 315 7.22 22.41 -10.61
CA LYS A 315 6.18 21.88 -11.50
C LYS A 315 4.96 22.79 -11.64
N LEU A 316 4.79 23.77 -10.76
CA LEU A 316 3.72 24.76 -10.82
C LEU A 316 4.14 26.08 -11.46
N ILE A 317 5.44 26.27 -11.67
CA ILE A 317 5.97 27.51 -12.23
C ILE A 317 5.91 27.38 -13.74
N ALA A 318 5.01 28.15 -14.34
CA ALA A 318 4.85 28.12 -15.79
C ALA A 318 6.12 28.62 -16.49
N PRO A 319 6.53 27.98 -17.61
CA PRO A 319 7.70 28.41 -18.37
C PRO A 319 7.64 29.89 -18.75
N ASP A 320 8.80 30.55 -18.72
CA ASP A 320 8.98 31.96 -19.09
C ASP A 320 8.19 32.95 -18.22
N THR A 321 7.87 32.57 -16.97
CA THR A 321 7.24 33.48 -16.01
C THR A 321 8.27 34.04 -15.04
N GLU A 322 8.30 35.36 -14.88
CA GLU A 322 9.12 36.02 -13.87
C GLU A 322 8.63 35.63 -12.47
N VAL A 323 9.54 35.12 -11.64
CA VAL A 323 9.24 34.69 -10.27
C VAL A 323 9.47 35.87 -9.32
N PRO A 324 8.43 36.34 -8.59
CA PRO A 324 8.57 37.42 -7.62
C PRO A 324 9.51 37.07 -6.46
N GLU A 325 10.11 38.08 -5.81
CA GLU A 325 11.04 37.90 -4.68
C GLU A 325 10.43 37.17 -3.47
N ASN A 326 9.11 37.26 -3.27
CA ASN A 326 8.41 36.55 -2.19
C ASN A 326 8.15 35.06 -2.50
N ILE A 327 8.61 34.55 -3.64
CA ILE A 327 8.46 33.15 -4.06
C ILE A 327 9.83 32.50 -4.29
N HIS A 328 10.05 31.34 -3.69
CA HIS A 328 11.21 30.50 -3.99
C HIS A 328 10.80 29.24 -4.75
N PRO A 329 11.28 29.04 -6.00
CA PRO A 329 11.15 27.78 -6.72
C PRO A 329 11.85 26.65 -5.97
N CYS A 330 11.18 25.52 -5.81
CA CYS A 330 11.74 24.34 -5.18
C CYS A 330 11.51 23.10 -6.03
N GLY A 331 12.60 22.44 -6.39
CA GLY A 331 12.59 21.13 -7.03
C GLY A 331 12.21 20.02 -6.06
N ASN A 332 12.80 18.83 -6.24
CA ASN A 332 12.57 17.71 -5.33
C ASN A 332 13.26 17.96 -3.98
N CYS A 333 12.51 18.47 -3.01
CA CYS A 333 12.94 18.63 -1.61
C CYS A 333 12.14 17.69 -0.70
N PRO A 334 12.79 16.95 0.22
CA PRO A 334 12.09 16.12 1.19
C PRO A 334 11.11 16.97 2.03
N HIS A 335 9.84 16.58 2.05
CA HIS A 335 8.80 17.34 2.74
C HIS A 335 8.93 17.27 4.26
N ASP A 336 9.43 16.16 4.81
CA ASP A 336 9.73 16.00 6.23
C ASP A 336 10.80 16.98 6.73
N TRP A 337 11.77 17.32 5.88
CA TRP A 337 12.75 18.38 6.14
C TRP A 337 12.12 19.77 5.93
N LEU A 338 11.55 20.03 4.75
CA LEU A 338 11.06 21.37 4.39
C LEU A 338 9.94 21.86 5.30
N PHE A 339 9.05 20.96 5.73
CA PHE A 339 7.87 21.33 6.52
C PHE A 339 8.22 21.80 7.94
N GLN A 340 9.47 21.65 8.37
CA GLN A 340 9.96 22.23 9.63
C GLN A 340 10.14 23.76 9.55
N TYR A 341 10.23 24.32 8.34
CA TYR A 341 10.58 25.73 8.10
C TYR A 341 9.42 26.55 7.51
N VAL A 342 8.23 25.97 7.36
CA VAL A 342 7.07 26.63 6.73
C VAL A 342 5.94 26.86 7.73
N SER A 343 5.06 27.81 7.45
CA SER A 343 3.93 28.17 8.33
C SER A 343 2.62 27.46 8.00
N GLY A 344 2.55 26.79 6.86
CA GLY A 344 1.36 26.07 6.38
C GLY A 344 1.62 25.42 5.02
N VAL A 345 0.75 24.49 4.63
CA VAL A 345 0.90 23.69 3.41
C VAL A 345 -0.32 23.90 2.52
N CYS A 346 -0.12 24.16 1.23
CA CYS A 346 -1.17 24.16 0.21
C CYS A 346 -0.84 23.11 -0.84
N HIS A 347 -1.68 22.08 -0.96
CA HIS A 347 -1.40 20.97 -1.86
C HIS A 347 -2.68 20.33 -2.41
N HIS A 348 -2.50 19.29 -3.23
CA HIS A 348 -3.58 18.64 -3.96
C HIS A 348 -4.43 17.67 -3.11
N GLY A 349 -4.07 17.42 -1.85
CA GLY A 349 -4.78 16.48 -0.98
C GLY A 349 -4.30 15.02 -1.04
N GLY A 350 -3.19 14.68 -1.69
CA GLY A 350 -2.67 13.31 -1.67
C GLY A 350 -2.30 12.85 -0.26
N ALA A 351 -2.61 11.59 0.08
CA ALA A 351 -2.48 11.01 1.42
C ALA A 351 -1.13 11.29 2.10
N GLY A 352 -0.01 11.05 1.40
CA GLY A 352 1.34 11.24 1.94
C GLY A 352 1.67 12.69 2.29
N THR A 353 1.28 13.65 1.43
CA THR A 353 1.51 15.08 1.71
C THR A 353 0.61 15.57 2.84
N THR A 354 -0.66 15.13 2.88
CA THR A 354 -1.58 15.41 4.00
C THR A 354 -0.98 14.91 5.31
N ALA A 355 -0.51 13.66 5.33
CA ALA A 355 0.09 13.04 6.50
C ALA A 355 1.34 13.80 6.98
N THR A 356 2.22 14.19 6.05
CA THR A 356 3.47 14.89 6.38
C THR A 356 3.18 16.29 6.93
N GLY A 357 2.24 17.04 6.33
CA GLY A 357 1.83 18.36 6.80
C GLY A 357 1.20 18.32 8.19
N LEU A 358 0.25 17.40 8.41
CA LEU A 358 -0.39 17.23 9.71
C LEU A 358 0.58 16.70 10.78
N ARG A 359 1.51 15.81 10.43
CA ARG A 359 2.58 15.36 11.36
C ARG A 359 3.48 16.52 11.78
N ALA A 360 3.80 17.44 10.88
CA ALA A 360 4.55 18.66 11.18
C ALA A 360 3.74 19.71 11.99
N GLY A 361 2.43 19.47 12.21
CA GLY A 361 1.56 20.39 12.92
C GLY A 361 1.22 21.64 12.12
N LEU A 362 1.22 21.52 10.80
CA LEU A 362 0.94 22.60 9.88
C LEU A 362 -0.54 22.63 9.48
N PRO A 363 -1.18 23.80 9.57
CA PRO A 363 -2.44 24.03 8.87
C PRO A 363 -2.33 23.73 7.38
N THR A 364 -3.37 23.11 6.82
CA THR A 364 -3.31 22.52 5.48
C THR A 364 -4.46 22.99 4.60
N ILE A 365 -4.15 23.63 3.45
CA ILE A 365 -5.10 23.97 2.39
C ILE A 365 -5.07 22.85 1.35
N ILE A 366 -6.23 22.29 1.02
CA ILE A 366 -6.36 21.24 0.01
C ILE A 366 -7.14 21.75 -1.20
N VAL A 367 -6.53 21.59 -2.37
CA VAL A 367 -7.11 21.84 -3.69
C VAL A 367 -7.26 20.48 -4.39
N PRO A 368 -8.37 19.74 -4.21
CA PRO A 368 -8.49 18.40 -4.76
C PRO A 368 -8.76 18.43 -6.27
N PHE A 369 -8.21 17.44 -6.96
CA PHE A 369 -8.37 17.21 -8.40
C PHE A 369 -9.12 15.92 -8.67
N PHE A 370 -8.76 14.82 -8.00
CA PHE A 370 -9.39 13.50 -8.22
C PHE A 370 -9.29 12.58 -6.98
N GLY A 371 -10.17 11.57 -6.92
CA GLY A 371 -10.03 10.42 -6.03
C GLY A 371 -9.97 10.74 -4.53
N ASP A 372 -8.96 10.19 -3.85
CA ASP A 372 -8.74 10.28 -2.41
C ASP A 372 -8.52 11.71 -1.90
N GLN A 373 -8.13 12.62 -2.79
CA GLN A 373 -7.88 14.02 -2.46
C GLN A 373 -9.12 14.71 -1.87
N TYR A 374 -10.31 14.38 -2.39
CA TYR A 374 -11.56 14.90 -1.84
C TYR A 374 -11.86 14.34 -0.45
N PHE A 375 -11.53 13.05 -0.23
CA PHE A 375 -11.65 12.43 1.08
C PHE A 375 -10.74 13.14 2.10
N TRP A 376 -9.47 13.33 1.78
CA TRP A 376 -8.52 14.01 2.66
C TRP A 376 -8.88 15.46 2.94
N SER A 377 -9.40 16.18 1.94
CA SER A 377 -9.87 17.54 2.14
C SER A 377 -10.98 17.62 3.19
N ASP A 378 -11.96 16.71 3.14
CA ASP A 378 -13.04 16.67 4.11
C ASP A 378 -12.57 16.26 5.50
N ILE A 379 -11.60 15.35 5.59
CA ILE A 379 -11.01 14.96 6.87
C ILE A 379 -10.28 16.14 7.53
N VAL A 380 -9.47 16.87 6.77
CA VAL A 380 -8.73 18.04 7.27
C VAL A 380 -9.68 19.16 7.72
N GLU A 381 -10.73 19.44 6.94
CA GLU A 381 -11.77 20.41 7.31
C GLU A 381 -12.49 20.01 8.60
N LYS A 382 -12.97 18.76 8.69
CA LYS A 382 -13.66 18.25 9.89
C LYS A 382 -12.77 18.26 11.13
N ALA A 383 -11.47 18.06 10.96
CA ALA A 383 -10.49 18.13 12.04
C ALA A 383 -10.17 19.58 12.45
N GLY A 384 -10.64 20.59 11.70
CA GLY A 384 -10.37 22.00 11.96
C GLY A 384 -8.93 22.41 11.67
N ALA A 385 -8.18 21.61 10.91
CA ALA A 385 -6.77 21.84 10.57
C ALA A 385 -6.60 22.54 9.21
N GLY A 386 -7.70 22.84 8.53
CA GLY A 386 -7.70 23.51 7.23
C GLY A 386 -9.08 24.00 6.81
N PRO A 387 -9.15 24.86 5.79
CA PRO A 387 -10.41 25.34 5.26
C PRO A 387 -11.14 24.26 4.44
N PRO A 388 -12.40 24.48 4.06
CA PRO A 388 -13.09 23.64 3.10
C PRO A 388 -12.34 23.50 1.77
N ALA A 389 -12.57 22.37 1.09
CA ALA A 389 -11.93 22.05 -0.19
C ALA A 389 -12.05 23.19 -1.22
N LEU A 390 -10.92 23.59 -1.81
CA LEU A 390 -10.94 24.56 -2.90
C LEU A 390 -11.09 23.84 -4.25
N SER A 391 -12.19 24.08 -4.95
CA SER A 391 -12.40 23.50 -6.28
C SER A 391 -11.30 23.93 -7.26
N ALA A 392 -10.54 22.97 -7.77
CA ALA A 392 -9.50 23.23 -8.78
C ALA A 392 -10.05 23.91 -10.04
N ARG A 393 -11.30 23.60 -10.43
CA ARG A 393 -11.95 24.15 -11.63
C ARG A 393 -12.33 25.62 -11.48
N SER A 394 -12.68 26.06 -10.27
CA SER A 394 -13.12 27.43 -9.96
C SER A 394 -12.14 28.18 -9.05
N LEU A 395 -10.89 27.72 -8.97
CA LEU A 395 -9.87 28.36 -8.16
C LEU A 395 -9.58 29.77 -8.72
N HIS A 396 -9.72 30.77 -7.86
CA HIS A 396 -9.45 32.17 -8.17
C HIS A 396 -8.88 32.87 -6.93
N THR A 397 -8.31 34.06 -7.13
CA THR A 397 -7.50 34.75 -6.12
C THR A 397 -8.19 34.89 -4.76
N ARG A 398 -9.47 35.27 -4.72
CA ARG A 398 -10.20 35.46 -3.45
C ARG A 398 -10.29 34.18 -2.61
N HIS A 399 -10.62 33.03 -3.21
CA HIS A 399 -10.65 31.75 -2.51
C HIS A 399 -9.30 31.40 -1.85
N LEU A 400 -8.19 31.64 -2.55
CA LEU A 400 -6.87 31.36 -2.01
C LEU A 400 -6.46 32.36 -0.91
N VAL A 401 -6.83 33.63 -1.05
CA VAL A 401 -6.64 34.65 0.00
C VAL A 401 -7.41 34.26 1.27
N ASP A 402 -8.68 33.90 1.14
CA ASP A 402 -9.52 33.50 2.27
C ASP A 402 -8.96 32.25 2.96
N ALA A 403 -8.51 31.26 2.18
CA ALA A 403 -7.86 30.06 2.70
C ALA A 403 -6.53 30.35 3.43
N ILE A 404 -5.68 31.23 2.89
CA ILE A 404 -4.42 31.66 3.52
C ILE A 404 -4.67 32.39 4.84
N ASN A 405 -5.68 33.26 4.87
CA ASN A 405 -6.08 33.96 6.09
C ASN A 405 -6.63 32.99 7.12
N PHE A 406 -7.46 32.02 6.70
CA PHE A 406 -8.00 30.98 7.59
C PHE A 406 -6.89 30.18 8.27
N ILE A 407 -5.92 29.68 7.51
CA ILE A 407 -4.81 28.89 8.10
C ILE A 407 -3.85 29.73 8.96
N SER A 408 -3.92 31.07 8.85
CA SER A 408 -3.12 31.96 9.68
C SER A 408 -3.70 32.12 11.09
N ASP A 409 -4.97 31.75 11.31
CA ASP A 409 -5.66 31.81 12.60
C ASP A 409 -4.98 30.91 13.66
N ALA A 410 -4.85 31.45 14.88
CA ALA A 410 -4.18 30.76 15.98
C ALA A 410 -4.89 29.47 16.41
N ASN A 411 -6.23 29.42 16.31
CA ASN A 411 -7.00 28.22 16.64
C ASN A 411 -6.77 27.10 15.64
N VAL A 412 -6.68 27.42 14.34
CA VAL A 412 -6.40 26.44 13.29
C VAL A 412 -4.99 25.86 13.45
N LYS A 413 -4.01 26.72 13.76
CA LYS A 413 -2.65 26.28 14.14
C LYS A 413 -2.64 25.38 15.37
N ALA A 414 -3.37 25.76 16.42
CA ALA A 414 -3.47 24.96 17.64
C ALA A 414 -4.09 23.57 17.36
N ARG A 415 -5.12 23.48 16.50
CA ARG A 415 -5.70 22.21 16.07
C ARG A 415 -4.72 21.34 15.29
N ALA A 416 -3.99 21.93 14.33
CA ALA A 416 -2.96 21.20 13.61
C ALA A 416 -1.87 20.66 14.55
N GLN A 417 -1.45 21.44 15.54
CA GLN A 417 -0.49 21.02 16.57
C GLN A 417 -1.03 19.91 17.48
N GLU A 418 -2.32 19.95 17.84
CA GLU A 418 -2.98 18.89 18.62
C GLU A 418 -2.96 17.55 17.87
N ILE A 419 -3.31 17.56 16.58
CA ILE A 419 -3.29 16.38 15.70
C ILE A 419 -1.86 15.85 15.58
N SER A 420 -0.91 16.74 15.31
CA SER A 420 0.51 16.43 15.22
C SER A 420 1.05 15.71 16.46
N ARG A 421 0.68 16.18 17.66
CA ARG A 421 1.07 15.53 18.91
C ARG A 421 0.58 14.08 18.99
N LYS A 422 -0.69 13.83 18.64
CA LYS A 422 -1.25 12.48 18.63
C LYS A 422 -0.56 11.60 17.57
N MET A 423 -0.33 12.13 16.38
CA MET A 423 0.35 11.42 15.28
C MET A 423 1.81 11.08 15.59
N ARG A 424 2.51 11.86 16.41
CA ARG A 424 3.90 11.57 16.81
C ARG A 424 4.03 10.34 17.70
N ASP A 425 2.99 10.04 18.48
CA ASP A 425 2.94 8.86 19.36
C ASP A 425 2.48 7.58 18.61
N GLU A 426 2.16 7.69 17.33
CA GLU A 426 1.71 6.57 16.49
C GLU A 426 2.90 5.88 15.79
N HIS A 427 2.98 4.55 15.94
CA HIS A 427 3.98 3.70 15.30
C HIS A 427 3.38 2.90 14.15
N GLY A 428 3.02 3.58 13.06
CA GLY A 428 2.25 3.03 11.94
C GLY A 428 2.76 1.70 11.39
N CYS A 429 4.03 1.63 11.00
CA CYS A 429 4.61 0.42 10.40
C CYS A 429 4.63 -0.76 11.37
N GLU A 430 4.91 -0.51 12.66
CA GLU A 430 4.93 -1.57 13.68
C GLU A 430 3.52 -2.08 13.97
N ALA A 431 2.54 -1.18 14.12
CA ALA A 431 1.14 -1.53 14.29
C ALA A 431 0.60 -2.33 13.08
N ALA A 432 0.99 -1.94 11.86
CA ALA A 432 0.61 -2.67 10.64
C ALA A 432 1.24 -4.06 10.57
N MET A 433 2.50 -4.21 10.97
CA MET A 433 3.15 -5.53 11.03
C MET A 433 2.43 -6.44 12.03
N ARG A 434 2.09 -5.91 13.21
CA ARG A 434 1.31 -6.66 14.22
C ARG A 434 -0.06 -7.05 13.70
N SER A 435 -0.76 -6.14 13.01
CA SER A 435 -2.05 -6.41 12.35
C SER A 435 -1.89 -7.55 11.33
N PHE A 436 -0.90 -7.48 10.44
CA PHE A 436 -0.59 -8.55 9.49
C PHE A 436 -0.32 -9.90 10.19
N HIS A 437 0.55 -9.93 11.20
CA HIS A 437 0.88 -11.16 11.93
C HIS A 437 -0.33 -11.79 12.65
N GLN A 438 -1.22 -10.97 13.20
CA GLN A 438 -2.44 -11.45 13.87
C GLN A 438 -3.42 -12.13 12.90
N GLN A 439 -3.39 -11.76 11.63
CA GLN A 439 -4.27 -12.28 10.59
C GLN A 439 -3.68 -13.50 9.87
N LEU A 440 -2.43 -13.88 10.20
CA LEU A 440 -1.80 -15.06 9.61
C LEU A 440 -2.44 -16.36 10.16
N PRO A 441 -2.69 -17.35 9.31
CA PRO A 441 -3.13 -18.68 9.73
C PRO A 441 -1.93 -19.49 10.29
N LEU A 442 -1.39 -19.04 11.43
CA LEU A 442 -0.13 -19.55 12.00
C LEU A 442 -0.14 -21.07 12.20
N ASP A 443 -1.27 -21.64 12.66
CA ASP A 443 -1.40 -23.10 12.87
C ASP A 443 -1.25 -23.90 11.56
N ALA A 444 -1.70 -23.33 10.43
CA ALA A 444 -1.53 -23.94 9.11
C ALA A 444 -0.11 -23.72 8.55
N MET A 445 0.54 -22.61 8.94
CA MET A 445 1.89 -22.25 8.51
C MET A 445 3.00 -22.92 9.32
N GLN A 446 2.76 -23.39 10.53
CA GLN A 446 3.80 -23.97 11.36
C GLN A 446 4.30 -25.31 10.80
N SER A 447 5.61 -25.48 10.75
CA SER A 447 6.29 -26.73 10.39
C SER A 447 6.53 -27.56 11.66
N ASP A 448 6.27 -28.87 11.60
CA ASP A 448 6.14 -29.73 12.77
C ASP A 448 7.49 -30.17 13.36
N LEU A 449 8.57 -30.12 12.57
CA LEU A 449 9.92 -30.53 12.98
C LEU A 449 10.83 -29.35 13.34
N GLU A 450 10.50 -28.15 12.86
CA GLU A 450 11.29 -26.92 12.99
C GLU A 450 10.37 -25.73 12.67
N GLU A 451 10.38 -24.68 13.49
CA GLU A 451 9.38 -23.60 13.47
C GLU A 451 9.84 -22.32 12.76
N THR A 452 11.14 -22.15 12.48
CA THR A 452 11.73 -20.94 11.88
C THR A 452 11.14 -20.65 10.50
N TYR A 453 10.84 -21.66 9.69
CA TYR A 453 10.32 -21.49 8.33
C TYR A 453 8.91 -22.07 8.18
N PRO A 454 8.05 -21.47 7.32
CA PRO A 454 6.69 -21.95 7.16
C PRO A 454 6.65 -23.32 6.49
N ALA A 455 5.63 -24.10 6.82
CA ALA A 455 5.32 -25.36 6.18
C ALA A 455 4.96 -25.14 4.71
N CYS A 456 5.71 -25.77 3.81
CA CYS A 456 5.47 -25.74 2.37
C CYS A 456 4.95 -27.10 1.86
N TYR A 457 5.20 -28.18 2.60
CA TYR A 457 4.86 -29.54 2.21
C TYR A 457 4.19 -30.32 3.33
N ARG A 458 3.34 -31.26 2.94
CA ARG A 458 2.78 -32.30 3.78
C ARG A 458 3.41 -33.63 3.39
N ILE A 459 3.64 -34.48 4.38
CA ILE A 459 4.08 -35.87 4.20
C ILE A 459 2.96 -36.77 4.74
N PRO A 460 1.95 -37.12 3.92
CA PRO A 460 0.73 -37.77 4.40
C PRO A 460 0.97 -39.07 5.16
N LYS A 461 1.98 -39.84 4.73
CA LYS A 461 2.40 -41.09 5.36
C LYS A 461 2.68 -40.93 6.87
N TYR A 462 3.23 -39.79 7.28
CA TYR A 462 3.60 -39.50 8.66
C TYR A 462 2.72 -38.43 9.32
N GLY A 463 1.73 -37.89 8.59
CA GLY A 463 0.87 -36.82 9.08
C GLY A 463 1.59 -35.50 9.35
N LEU A 464 2.77 -35.27 8.76
CA LEU A 464 3.60 -34.10 9.03
C LEU A 464 3.40 -32.96 8.03
N LYS A 465 3.60 -31.74 8.49
CA LYS A 465 3.85 -30.52 7.72
C LYS A 465 5.32 -30.12 7.92
N VAL A 466 6.03 -29.85 6.84
CA VAL A 466 7.45 -29.48 6.89
C VAL A 466 7.74 -28.27 6.01
N SER A 467 8.70 -27.45 6.46
CA SER A 467 9.25 -26.38 5.65
C SER A 467 10.15 -26.93 4.52
N TRP A 468 10.40 -26.11 3.50
CA TRP A 468 11.29 -26.51 2.42
C TRP A 468 12.71 -26.90 2.89
N PRO A 469 13.39 -26.12 3.76
CA PRO A 469 14.68 -26.51 4.30
C PRO A 469 14.67 -27.87 5.02
N VAL A 470 13.59 -28.20 5.74
CA VAL A 470 13.43 -29.51 6.38
C VAL A 470 13.21 -30.61 5.34
N ALA A 471 12.37 -30.38 4.35
CA ALA A 471 12.13 -31.34 3.26
C ALA A 471 13.45 -31.69 2.53
N GLN A 472 14.31 -30.71 2.26
CA GLN A 472 15.62 -30.94 1.65
C GLN A 472 16.54 -31.83 2.50
N ILE A 473 16.54 -31.65 3.83
CA ILE A 473 17.30 -32.53 4.73
C ILE A 473 16.79 -33.96 4.61
N LEU A 474 15.48 -34.17 4.69
CA LEU A 474 14.87 -35.50 4.67
C LEU A 474 15.06 -36.22 3.32
N LEU A 475 15.03 -35.47 2.21
CA LEU A 475 15.38 -35.98 0.88
C LEU A 475 16.86 -36.37 0.80
N GLY A 476 17.75 -35.54 1.37
CA GLY A 476 19.20 -35.77 1.35
C GLY A 476 19.67 -36.98 2.16
N VAL A 477 18.91 -37.38 3.19
CA VAL A 477 19.14 -38.62 3.95
C VAL A 477 18.24 -39.78 3.48
N GLU A 478 17.60 -39.64 2.32
CA GLU A 478 16.75 -40.66 1.68
C GLU A 478 15.63 -41.21 2.59
N SER A 479 15.19 -40.41 3.58
CA SER A 479 14.15 -40.84 4.52
C SER A 479 12.73 -40.55 3.99
N VAL A 480 12.63 -39.70 2.97
CA VAL A 480 11.44 -39.43 2.15
C VAL A 480 11.86 -39.21 0.71
N PHE A 481 10.97 -39.44 -0.25
CA PHE A 481 11.17 -39.16 -1.67
C PHE A 481 10.34 -37.97 -2.14
N LEU A 482 10.67 -37.40 -3.30
CA LEU A 482 9.95 -36.24 -3.84
C LEU A 482 8.45 -36.51 -4.03
N ASP A 483 8.10 -37.74 -4.41
CA ASP A 483 6.71 -38.17 -4.60
C ASP A 483 5.92 -38.30 -3.28
N ASP A 484 6.61 -38.34 -2.13
CA ASP A 484 5.98 -38.33 -0.80
C ASP A 484 5.55 -36.91 -0.37
N LEU A 485 6.03 -35.87 -1.05
CA LEU A 485 5.78 -34.47 -0.71
C LEU A 485 4.56 -33.93 -1.46
N LEU A 486 3.52 -33.55 -0.72
CA LEU A 486 2.37 -32.82 -1.26
C LEU A 486 2.42 -31.35 -0.86
N PRO A 487 2.11 -30.37 -1.73
CA PRO A 487 2.07 -28.97 -1.33
C PRO A 487 1.13 -28.71 -0.15
N CYS A 488 1.59 -27.91 0.82
CA CYS A 488 0.81 -27.50 1.97
C CYS A 488 0.05 -26.21 1.65
N ALA A 489 -1.28 -26.24 1.74
CA ALA A 489 -2.11 -25.03 1.67
C ALA A 489 -2.10 -24.36 3.05
N THR A 490 -1.73 -23.08 3.11
CA THR A 490 -1.72 -22.30 4.36
C THR A 490 -2.98 -21.43 4.50
N CYS A 491 -3.67 -21.14 3.39
CA CYS A 491 -4.93 -20.40 3.38
C CYS A 491 -5.88 -20.93 2.27
N GLU A 492 -7.17 -21.04 2.58
CA GLU A 492 -8.19 -21.45 1.61
C GLU A 492 -9.09 -20.28 1.19
N TRP A 493 -9.08 -19.97 -0.11
CA TRP A 493 -9.89 -18.91 -0.70
C TRP A 493 -11.20 -19.42 -1.32
N ASN A 494 -11.26 -20.71 -1.65
CA ASN A 494 -12.46 -21.37 -2.16
C ASN A 494 -12.40 -22.88 -1.84
N PRO A 495 -13.02 -23.33 -0.73
CA PRO A 495 -12.94 -24.73 -0.30
C PRO A 495 -13.64 -25.70 -1.25
N ALA A 496 -14.55 -25.22 -2.11
CA ALA A 496 -15.36 -26.06 -2.99
C ALA A 496 -14.59 -26.64 -4.18
N LYS A 497 -13.33 -26.24 -4.43
CA LYS A 497 -12.56 -26.68 -5.60
C LYS A 497 -11.10 -26.94 -5.25
N SER A 498 -10.73 -28.22 -5.19
CA SER A 498 -9.35 -28.64 -5.07
C SER A 498 -8.62 -28.48 -6.42
N PHE A 499 -7.82 -27.43 -6.55
CA PHE A 499 -6.85 -27.34 -7.64
C PHE A 499 -5.54 -28.03 -7.24
N ASN A 500 -5.02 -28.92 -8.10
CA ASN A 500 -3.71 -29.53 -7.91
C ASN A 500 -2.63 -28.45 -8.08
N LEU A 501 -1.95 -28.13 -6.98
CA LEU A 501 -0.69 -27.40 -7.01
C LEU A 501 0.41 -28.40 -7.42
N SER A 502 1.15 -28.10 -8.47
CA SER A 502 2.39 -28.82 -8.75
C SER A 502 3.50 -28.25 -7.87
N ILE A 503 4.44 -29.11 -7.45
CA ILE A 503 5.65 -28.66 -6.74
C ILE A 503 6.39 -27.67 -7.66
N PRO A 504 6.61 -26.41 -7.23
CA PRO A 504 7.29 -25.41 -8.04
C PRO A 504 8.66 -25.93 -8.52
N PRO A 505 9.05 -25.71 -9.79
CA PRO A 505 10.34 -26.15 -10.32
C PRO A 505 11.54 -25.66 -9.50
N LEU A 506 11.39 -24.49 -8.88
CA LEU A 506 12.40 -23.84 -8.06
C LEU A 506 12.76 -24.62 -6.79
N TYR A 507 11.84 -25.46 -6.30
CA TYR A 507 12.03 -26.41 -5.21
C TYR A 507 12.40 -27.81 -5.69
N ARG A 508 12.96 -27.95 -6.90
CA ARG A 508 13.48 -29.22 -7.43
C ARG A 508 15.00 -29.26 -7.54
N THR A 509 15.68 -28.20 -7.11
CA THR A 509 17.14 -28.10 -7.15
C THR A 509 17.74 -28.43 -5.77
N PRO A 510 18.49 -29.55 -5.63
CA PRO A 510 19.07 -29.98 -4.35
C PRO A 510 20.21 -29.07 -3.86
N ASP A 511 20.85 -28.32 -4.76
CA ASP A 511 22.16 -27.69 -4.54
C ASP A 511 22.16 -26.38 -3.74
N ARG A 512 21.09 -26.09 -2.99
CA ARG A 512 21.05 -24.88 -2.14
C ARG A 512 21.65 -25.14 -0.77
N VAL A 513 22.49 -24.22 -0.32
CA VAL A 513 23.00 -24.18 1.05
C VAL A 513 21.82 -24.10 2.01
N LEU A 514 21.64 -25.14 2.82
CA LEU A 514 20.60 -25.18 3.84
C LEU A 514 20.93 -24.13 4.92
N PRO A 515 19.93 -23.39 5.42
CA PRO A 515 20.11 -22.37 6.46
C PRO A 515 20.41 -22.97 7.86
N TYR A 516 20.73 -24.27 7.93
CA TYR A 516 20.96 -25.01 9.16
C TYR A 516 22.40 -25.48 9.27
N THR A 517 22.96 -25.29 10.47
CA THR A 517 24.20 -25.93 10.92
C THR A 517 24.06 -27.45 10.98
N GLU A 518 25.19 -28.16 10.97
CA GLU A 518 25.21 -29.63 11.10
C GLU A 518 24.47 -30.13 12.35
N ASP A 519 24.60 -29.43 13.48
CA ASP A 519 23.91 -29.82 14.71
C ASP A 519 22.38 -29.63 14.61
N GLN A 520 21.92 -28.57 13.95
CA GLN A 520 20.50 -28.38 13.68
C GLN A 520 19.95 -29.47 12.75
N ARG A 521 20.70 -29.85 11.72
CA ARG A 521 20.31 -30.95 10.82
C ARG A 521 20.15 -32.27 11.57
N LYS A 522 21.11 -32.61 12.44
CA LYS A 522 21.03 -33.82 13.28
C LYS A 522 19.80 -33.82 14.19
N LYS A 523 19.46 -32.68 14.80
CA LYS A 523 18.25 -32.54 15.62
C LYS A 523 16.98 -32.77 14.81
N ILE A 524 16.88 -32.20 13.61
CA ILE A 524 15.74 -32.40 12.71
C ILE A 524 15.59 -33.88 12.32
N ILE A 525 16.69 -34.54 11.95
CA ILE A 525 16.70 -35.97 11.60
C ILE A 525 16.28 -36.85 12.79
N ALA A 526 16.78 -36.54 13.99
CA ALA A 526 16.40 -37.25 15.20
C ALA A 526 14.90 -37.08 15.52
N ALA A 527 14.39 -35.85 15.45
CA ALA A 527 12.97 -35.57 15.64
C ALA A 527 12.08 -36.30 14.62
N PHE A 528 12.51 -36.39 13.36
CA PHE A 528 11.81 -37.15 12.33
C PHE A 528 11.82 -38.67 12.63
N SER A 529 12.96 -39.20 13.07
CA SER A 529 13.10 -40.62 13.45
C SER A 529 12.15 -41.00 14.59
N ASP A 530 11.97 -40.12 15.58
CA ASP A 530 10.99 -40.30 16.66
C ASP A 530 9.55 -40.36 16.14
N VAL A 531 9.22 -39.61 15.08
CA VAL A 531 7.91 -39.67 14.42
C VAL A 531 7.75 -41.01 13.69
N ILE A 532 8.74 -41.44 12.91
CA ILE A 532 8.70 -42.74 12.20
C ILE A 532 8.45 -43.88 13.18
N ASN A 533 9.15 -43.89 14.31
CA ASN A 533 9.04 -44.94 15.33
C ASN A 533 7.65 -45.02 15.99
N LYS A 534 6.84 -43.95 15.91
CA LYS A 534 5.48 -43.89 16.45
C LYS A 534 4.39 -44.25 15.44
N VAL A 535 4.71 -44.30 14.15
CA VAL A 535 3.75 -44.69 13.12
C VAL A 535 3.72 -46.23 13.05
N PRO A 536 2.53 -46.88 13.19
CA PRO A 536 2.45 -48.33 13.12
C PRO A 536 2.99 -48.82 11.79
N GLN A 537 3.99 -49.71 11.83
CA GLN A 537 4.45 -50.39 10.62
C GLN A 537 3.32 -51.32 10.16
N LYS A 538 2.81 -51.06 8.95
CA LYS A 538 1.81 -51.91 8.30
C LYS A 538 2.47 -53.10 7.61
#